data_AF-A0AAU6K3M2-F1
#
_entry.id   AF-A0AAU6K3M2-F1
#
_cell.length_a   1.000
_cell.length_b   1.000
_cell.length_c   1.000
_cell.angle_alpha   90.00
_cell.angle_beta   90.00
_cell.angle_gamma   90.00
#
_symmetry.space_group_name_H-M   'P 1'
#
loop_
_entity.id
_entity.type
_entity.pdbx_description
1 polymer ?
#
loop_
_entity_poly.entity_id
_entity_poly.type
_entity_poly.pdbx_seq_one_letter_code
_entity_poly.pdbx_strand_id
1 'polypeptide(L)'
;MDRLRHLVVIVPGIGGSVLAESDAGSPHTVWDARVKDIAATAVLNPKRLGVAEHPSLIPVGLVPRIGFAGPLALPGYAGLIKQISKAFGARVDTADRPTALADTRADLLLFPYDFRLGVRSAAERLRTEIEDRLAAMCGTEREKAGRVVVIGHSMGGLVARYWLGPLGGADRCAALITLGTPHRGAPKALDWLVNGMLGGGAPFGRASAVLREWQSVYDLVPRYRMIAQPGGTPLYPYELGPAVTARAPGFSARAKAAFTLHEEIREFWSRPEPGIALPKVTAVFARGHGTLHRAAVVGDRLEVGDKDPDWLPNPGWGGDGTVPAISAIPVEADSDRNAWRAVPVKHLALASAPEALEILAMITSPSLSAVLGDTPQSPWLGVDLDDVLITGTTPSLRVRLLGAERDAATRIHAELRGPTGGYRITEWKETGDGWETVLSPLPTGTYELTVQAVRVPVAGRVTFRSVVGVVEPEE
;
A
#
# COMPACT_ATOMS: atom_id res chain seq x y z
N MET A 1 21.22 6.79 2.73
CA MET A 1 19.87 6.96 2.16
C MET A 1 19.56 5.68 1.41
N ASP A 2 18.51 4.96 1.80
CA ASP A 2 18.12 3.74 1.09
C ASP A 2 17.55 4.13 -0.27
N ARG A 3 18.08 3.54 -1.34
CA ARG A 3 17.59 3.78 -2.70
C ARG A 3 16.41 2.84 -2.98
N LEU A 4 15.38 3.35 -3.65
CA LEU A 4 14.26 2.51 -4.09
C LEU A 4 14.76 1.39 -5.00
N ARG A 5 14.42 0.15 -4.63
CA ARG A 5 14.72 -1.05 -5.43
C ARG A 5 13.64 -1.36 -6.44
N HIS A 6 12.48 -0.73 -6.37
CA HIS A 6 11.34 -0.95 -7.27
C HIS A 6 10.98 0.35 -7.97
N LEU A 7 10.36 0.24 -9.14
CA LEU A 7 9.63 1.36 -9.74
C LEU A 7 8.34 1.57 -8.93
N VAL A 8 8.27 2.64 -8.15
CA VAL A 8 7.09 2.99 -7.37
C VAL A 8 6.14 3.80 -8.26
N VAL A 9 4.88 3.40 -8.37
CA VAL A 9 3.89 4.05 -9.25
C VAL A 9 2.77 4.61 -8.40
N ILE A 10 2.52 5.93 -8.49
CA ILE A 10 1.38 6.58 -7.84
C ILE A 10 0.23 6.68 -8.85
N VAL A 11 -0.87 5.99 -8.55
CA VAL A 11 -2.11 6.01 -9.33
C VAL A 11 -3.17 6.81 -8.56
N PRO A 12 -3.59 7.99 -9.06
CA PRO A 12 -4.52 8.86 -8.35
C PRO A 12 -5.96 8.35 -8.38
N GLY A 13 -6.79 8.92 -7.51
CA GLY A 13 -8.24 8.77 -7.53
C GLY A 13 -8.92 9.65 -8.59
N ILE A 14 -10.26 9.55 -8.66
CA ILE A 14 -11.10 10.39 -9.52
C ILE A 14 -10.85 11.89 -9.23
N GLY A 15 -10.65 12.69 -10.29
CA GLY A 15 -10.29 14.11 -10.16
C GLY A 15 -8.82 14.39 -9.78
N GLY A 16 -8.00 13.35 -9.55
CA GLY A 16 -6.63 13.50 -9.08
C GLY A 16 -5.57 13.74 -10.16
N SER A 17 -5.95 13.73 -11.43
CA SER A 17 -5.08 14.08 -12.55
C SER A 17 -5.40 15.48 -13.08
N VAL A 18 -4.39 16.20 -13.53
CA VAL A 18 -4.53 17.43 -14.31
C VAL A 18 -4.89 17.03 -15.73
N LEU A 19 -5.98 17.58 -16.27
CA LEU A 19 -6.46 17.30 -17.63
C LEU A 19 -6.35 18.54 -18.50
N ALA A 20 -5.92 18.35 -19.74
CA ALA A 20 -5.77 19.40 -20.74
C ALA A 20 -6.38 18.99 -22.09
N GLU A 21 -6.75 19.99 -22.90
CA GLU A 21 -7.15 19.78 -24.29
C GLU A 21 -5.92 19.69 -25.21
N SER A 22 -6.03 18.87 -26.26
CA SER A 22 -5.04 18.74 -27.32
C SER A 22 -5.39 19.67 -28.47
N ASP A 23 -4.88 20.89 -28.47
CA ASP A 23 -4.80 21.68 -29.70
C ASP A 23 -3.39 21.56 -30.29
N ALA A 24 -3.23 21.87 -31.58
CA ALA A 24 -1.97 21.83 -32.33
C ALA A 24 -0.91 22.87 -31.85
N GLY A 25 -0.88 23.18 -30.54
CA GLY A 25 -0.03 24.11 -29.82
C GLY A 25 0.16 23.68 -28.35
N SER A 26 0.38 24.64 -27.43
CA SER A 26 0.58 24.34 -26.00
C SER A 26 -0.71 23.83 -25.35
N PRO A 27 -0.69 22.71 -24.59
CA PRO A 27 -1.89 22.13 -24.02
C PRO A 27 -2.56 23.10 -23.03
N HIS A 28 -3.84 23.38 -23.26
CA HIS A 28 -4.65 24.24 -22.39
C HIS A 28 -5.27 23.43 -21.26
N THR A 29 -4.98 23.80 -20.00
CA THR A 29 -5.49 23.09 -18.82
C THR A 29 -7.01 23.29 -18.68
N VAL A 30 -7.73 22.17 -18.65
CA VAL A 30 -9.18 22.10 -18.42
C VAL A 30 -9.47 21.91 -16.92
N TRP A 31 -8.63 21.14 -16.24
CA TRP A 31 -8.80 20.80 -14.83
C TRP A 31 -7.45 20.60 -14.13
N ASP A 32 -7.25 21.27 -12.99
CA ASP A 32 -6.10 21.07 -12.10
C ASP A 32 -6.45 21.11 -10.60
N ALA A 33 -7.76 21.14 -10.29
CA ALA A 33 -8.34 21.24 -8.95
C ALA A 33 -7.90 22.45 -8.09
N ARG A 34 -7.39 23.54 -8.69
CA ARG A 34 -7.22 24.82 -7.98
C ARG A 34 -8.57 25.50 -7.77
N VAL A 35 -8.69 26.36 -6.75
CA VAL A 35 -9.95 27.06 -6.40
C VAL A 35 -10.58 27.75 -7.61
N LYS A 36 -9.77 28.50 -8.37
CA LYS A 36 -10.20 29.24 -9.56
C LYS A 36 -10.71 28.30 -10.67
N ASP A 37 -10.13 27.12 -10.80
CA ASP A 37 -10.44 26.16 -11.85
C ASP A 37 -11.60 25.24 -11.43
N ILE A 38 -11.76 24.94 -10.14
CA ILE A 38 -13.00 24.36 -9.60
C ILE A 38 -14.16 25.33 -9.83
N ALA A 39 -13.97 26.62 -9.54
CA ALA A 39 -15.00 27.64 -9.78
C ALA A 39 -15.29 27.81 -11.28
N ALA A 40 -14.27 27.93 -12.13
CA ALA A 40 -14.45 28.12 -13.57
C ALA A 40 -15.00 26.86 -14.27
N THR A 41 -14.43 25.70 -13.98
CA THR A 41 -14.76 24.44 -14.65
C THR A 41 -15.91 23.74 -13.93
N ALA A 42 -15.80 23.35 -12.67
CA ALA A 42 -16.87 22.57 -12.03
C ALA A 42 -18.15 23.37 -11.73
N VAL A 43 -18.04 24.70 -11.53
CA VAL A 43 -19.18 25.55 -11.15
C VAL A 43 -19.74 26.36 -12.31
N LEU A 44 -18.90 27.12 -13.01
CA LEU A 44 -19.34 28.05 -14.05
C LEU A 44 -19.55 27.37 -15.41
N ASN A 45 -18.66 26.44 -15.80
CA ASN A 45 -18.74 25.73 -17.08
C ASN A 45 -18.37 24.23 -16.99
N PRO A 46 -19.21 23.39 -16.35
CA PRO A 46 -18.90 21.97 -16.11
C PRO A 46 -18.80 21.15 -17.39
N LYS A 47 -19.39 21.61 -18.50
CA LYS A 47 -19.36 20.89 -19.77
C LYS A 47 -17.98 20.70 -20.36
N ARG A 48 -17.00 21.52 -19.95
CA ARG A 48 -15.58 21.32 -20.27
C ARG A 48 -15.03 19.97 -19.81
N LEU A 49 -15.67 19.36 -18.80
CA LEU A 49 -15.37 17.99 -18.37
C LEU A 49 -16.37 16.96 -18.88
N GLY A 50 -17.35 17.35 -19.69
CA GLY A 50 -18.27 16.45 -20.36
C GLY A 50 -17.52 15.54 -21.33
N VAL A 51 -17.84 14.26 -21.32
CA VAL A 51 -17.30 13.29 -22.29
C VAL A 51 -17.99 13.49 -23.64
N ALA A 52 -19.24 13.95 -23.65
CA ALA A 52 -19.95 14.26 -24.89
C ALA A 52 -19.32 15.45 -25.64
N GLU A 53 -18.83 16.46 -24.91
CA GLU A 53 -18.21 17.66 -25.49
C GLU A 53 -16.71 17.46 -25.76
N HIS A 54 -16.02 16.79 -24.85
CA HIS A 54 -14.59 16.47 -24.96
C HIS A 54 -14.38 14.96 -24.78
N PRO A 55 -14.48 14.15 -25.86
CA PRO A 55 -14.41 12.68 -25.80
C PRO A 55 -13.15 12.13 -25.13
N SER A 56 -12.04 12.85 -25.24
CA SER A 56 -10.79 12.56 -24.54
C SER A 56 -10.12 13.85 -24.10
N LEU A 57 -9.45 13.81 -22.96
CA LEU A 57 -8.55 14.86 -22.48
C LEU A 57 -7.18 14.25 -22.23
N ILE A 58 -6.13 15.04 -22.41
CA ILE A 58 -4.76 14.63 -22.15
C ILE A 58 -4.48 14.76 -20.65
N PRO A 59 -4.11 13.67 -19.97
CA PRO A 59 -3.61 13.73 -18.60
C PRO A 59 -2.17 14.24 -18.58
N VAL A 60 -1.92 15.38 -17.93
CA VAL A 60 -0.61 16.08 -17.97
C VAL A 60 0.12 16.11 -16.62
N GLY A 61 -0.44 15.50 -15.58
CA GLY A 61 0.21 15.44 -14.27
C GLY A 61 -0.75 15.09 -13.14
N LEU A 62 -0.22 14.97 -11.92
CA LEU A 62 -1.05 14.77 -10.72
C LEU A 62 -1.41 16.10 -10.08
N VAL A 63 -2.62 16.20 -9.52
CA VAL A 63 -3.07 17.38 -8.77
C VAL A 63 -2.19 17.55 -7.53
N PRO A 64 -1.41 18.65 -7.42
CA PRO A 64 -0.47 18.80 -6.31
C PRO A 64 -1.18 19.17 -5.00
N ARG A 65 -2.24 19.99 -5.08
CA ARG A 65 -3.06 20.47 -3.96
C ARG A 65 -4.49 20.66 -4.42
N ILE A 66 -5.45 20.49 -3.50
CA ILE A 66 -6.87 20.73 -3.76
C ILE A 66 -7.26 22.03 -3.08
N GLY A 67 -7.71 23.00 -3.85
CA GLY A 67 -8.13 24.30 -3.33
C GLY A 67 -9.54 24.29 -2.72
N PHE A 68 -9.76 25.01 -1.63
CA PHE A 68 -11.09 25.36 -1.11
C PHE A 68 -11.32 26.88 -1.15
N ALA A 69 -12.57 27.32 -1.05
CA ALA A 69 -12.87 28.75 -0.94
C ALA A 69 -12.18 29.34 0.31
N GLY A 70 -11.24 30.27 0.12
CA GLY A 70 -10.39 30.86 1.17
C GLY A 70 -8.91 30.47 1.04
N PRO A 71 -8.04 30.84 2.01
CA PRO A 71 -6.60 30.55 1.96
C PRO A 71 -6.24 29.07 2.27
N LEU A 72 -7.23 28.23 2.54
CA LEU A 72 -7.05 26.83 2.92
C LEU A 72 -6.97 25.94 1.66
N ALA A 73 -5.92 25.11 1.60
CA ALA A 73 -5.77 24.07 0.59
C ALA A 73 -5.53 22.73 1.28
N LEU A 74 -6.21 21.67 0.82
CA LEU A 74 -5.91 20.32 1.26
C LEU A 74 -4.69 19.78 0.49
N PRO A 75 -3.85 18.95 1.14
CA PRO A 75 -2.76 18.28 0.45
C PRO A 75 -3.33 17.38 -0.65
N GLY A 76 -2.86 17.57 -1.88
CA GLY A 76 -3.00 16.60 -2.97
C GLY A 76 -1.82 15.63 -2.94
N TYR A 77 -1.36 15.19 -4.10
CA TYR A 77 -0.26 14.21 -4.18
C TYR A 77 1.11 14.81 -3.85
N ALA A 78 1.26 16.14 -3.83
CA ALA A 78 2.56 16.79 -3.56
C ALA A 78 3.16 16.39 -2.21
N GLY A 79 2.32 16.13 -1.20
CA GLY A 79 2.75 15.67 0.12
C GLY A 79 3.44 14.31 0.05
N LEU A 80 2.77 13.32 -0.56
CA LEU A 80 3.29 11.96 -0.73
C LEU A 80 4.55 11.94 -1.60
N ILE A 81 4.53 12.65 -2.73
CA ILE A 81 5.68 12.75 -3.64
C ILE A 81 6.90 13.31 -2.89
N LYS A 82 6.72 14.42 -2.16
CA LYS A 82 7.79 15.03 -1.36
C LYS A 82 8.33 14.08 -0.29
N GLN A 83 7.45 13.34 0.40
CA GLN A 83 7.82 12.37 1.43
C GLN A 83 8.69 11.25 0.84
N ILE A 84 8.25 10.62 -0.26
CA ILE A 84 8.99 9.53 -0.93
C ILE A 84 10.32 10.05 -1.50
N SER A 85 10.30 11.16 -2.24
CA SER A 85 11.52 11.74 -2.82
C SER A 85 12.55 12.10 -1.75
N LYS A 86 12.12 12.64 -0.60
CA LYS A 86 13.02 12.98 0.51
C LYS A 86 13.58 11.74 1.20
N ALA A 87 12.75 10.73 1.46
CA ALA A 87 13.15 9.53 2.19
C ALA A 87 14.15 8.68 1.40
N PHE A 88 13.94 8.55 0.09
CA PHE A 88 14.71 7.61 -0.75
C PHE A 88 15.63 8.26 -1.79
N GLY A 89 15.65 9.59 -1.88
CA GLY A 89 16.37 10.30 -2.95
C GLY A 89 15.85 9.96 -4.34
N ALA A 90 14.55 9.68 -4.46
CA ALA A 90 13.95 9.08 -5.65
C ALA A 90 13.94 10.03 -6.86
N ARG A 91 14.34 9.50 -8.03
CA ARG A 91 14.18 10.16 -9.33
C ARG A 91 12.72 10.06 -9.78
N VAL A 92 12.08 11.20 -10.02
CA VAL A 92 10.65 11.29 -10.35
C VAL A 92 10.46 11.49 -11.85
N ASP A 93 9.52 10.75 -12.43
CA ASP A 93 9.04 10.94 -13.80
C ASP A 93 7.50 10.95 -13.82
N THR A 94 6.91 11.57 -14.83
CA THR A 94 5.45 11.63 -15.00
C THR A 94 5.06 10.99 -16.32
N ALA A 95 4.05 10.11 -16.30
CA ALA A 95 3.47 9.52 -17.50
C ALA A 95 2.46 10.49 -18.13
N ASP A 96 2.91 11.65 -18.62
CA ASP A 96 2.07 12.74 -19.18
C ASP A 96 2.09 12.83 -20.72
N ARG A 97 2.73 11.86 -21.40
CA ARG A 97 3.13 12.03 -22.80
C ARG A 97 1.99 12.31 -23.78
N PRO A 98 2.23 13.33 -24.62
CA PRO A 98 2.36 13.05 -26.06
C PRO A 98 3.78 13.25 -26.66
N THR A 99 4.75 13.90 -25.99
CA THR A 99 5.99 14.39 -26.67
C THR A 99 7.35 14.23 -25.95
N ALA A 100 7.43 13.91 -24.66
CA ALA A 100 8.70 13.69 -23.96
C ALA A 100 9.16 12.22 -24.05
N LEU A 101 10.46 11.91 -24.00
CA LEU A 101 10.93 10.52 -23.87
C LEU A 101 10.80 10.03 -22.41
N ALA A 102 10.56 8.73 -22.21
CA ALA A 102 10.51 8.13 -20.87
C ALA A 102 11.83 8.27 -20.15
N ASP A 103 11.80 8.70 -18.88
CA ASP A 103 12.95 8.49 -18.02
C ASP A 103 12.91 7.06 -17.47
N THR A 104 13.58 6.16 -18.17
CA THR A 104 13.66 4.74 -17.79
C THR A 104 14.46 4.50 -16.50
N ARG A 105 15.10 5.54 -15.96
CA ARG A 105 15.82 5.50 -14.68
C ARG A 105 14.99 6.05 -13.51
N ALA A 106 13.74 6.41 -13.75
CA ALA A 106 12.85 6.89 -12.70
C ALA A 106 12.65 5.81 -11.63
N ASP A 107 12.71 6.22 -10.37
CA ASP A 107 12.39 5.37 -9.22
C ASP A 107 10.92 5.58 -8.79
N LEU A 108 10.37 6.76 -9.06
CA LEU A 108 8.98 7.14 -8.77
C LEU A 108 8.28 7.63 -10.04
N LEU A 109 7.24 6.91 -10.45
CA LEU A 109 6.38 7.26 -11.58
C LEU A 109 5.05 7.86 -11.09
N LEU A 110 4.76 9.07 -11.56
CA LEU A 110 3.46 9.70 -11.40
C LEU A 110 2.57 9.32 -12.59
N PHE A 111 1.44 8.66 -12.34
CA PHE A 111 0.58 8.14 -13.42
C PHE A 111 -0.74 8.92 -13.51
N PRO A 112 -0.78 10.08 -14.19
CA PRO A 112 -2.04 10.77 -14.44
C PRO A 112 -2.84 10.03 -15.52
N TYR A 113 -4.18 10.05 -15.46
CA TYR A 113 -5.03 9.44 -16.48
C TYR A 113 -6.32 10.25 -16.65
N ASP A 114 -7.02 10.07 -17.78
CA ASP A 114 -8.36 10.66 -17.95
C ASP A 114 -9.36 9.91 -17.07
N PHE A 115 -9.55 10.43 -15.85
CA PHE A 115 -10.39 9.80 -14.85
C PHE A 115 -11.87 9.75 -15.22
N ARG A 116 -12.31 10.39 -16.31
CA ARG A 116 -13.72 10.38 -16.75
C ARG A 116 -14.10 9.08 -17.46
N LEU A 117 -13.11 8.41 -18.07
CA LEU A 117 -13.31 7.25 -18.94
C LEU A 117 -13.44 5.91 -18.19
N GLY A 118 -13.14 5.90 -16.88
CA GLY A 118 -13.34 4.72 -16.02
C GLY A 118 -12.09 3.87 -15.78
N VAL A 119 -12.28 2.83 -14.98
CA VAL A 119 -11.22 1.97 -14.43
C VAL A 119 -10.51 1.17 -15.52
N ARG A 120 -11.27 0.56 -16.45
CA ARG A 120 -10.72 -0.25 -17.53
C ARG A 120 -9.78 0.54 -18.44
N SER A 121 -10.24 1.68 -18.93
CA SER A 121 -9.44 2.57 -19.79
C SER A 121 -8.16 3.04 -19.09
N ALA A 122 -8.26 3.43 -17.82
CA ALA A 122 -7.09 3.82 -17.03
C ALA A 122 -6.10 2.66 -16.81
N ALA A 123 -6.61 1.44 -16.60
CA ALA A 123 -5.78 0.25 -16.37
C ALA A 123 -5.09 -0.23 -17.64
N GLU A 124 -5.74 -0.14 -18.79
CA GLU A 124 -5.12 -0.42 -20.10
C GLU A 124 -3.97 0.55 -20.38
N ARG A 125 -4.16 1.84 -20.11
CA ARG A 125 -3.08 2.84 -20.20
C ARG A 125 -1.96 2.56 -19.21
N LEU A 126 -2.29 2.14 -17.99
CA LEU A 126 -1.30 1.80 -16.96
C LEU A 126 -0.45 0.61 -17.42
N ARG A 127 -1.10 -0.44 -17.95
CA ARG A 127 -0.42 -1.60 -18.52
C ARG A 127 0.58 -1.17 -19.59
N THR A 128 0.14 -0.38 -20.57
CA THR A 128 1.01 0.09 -21.65
C THR A 128 2.21 0.88 -21.13
N GLU A 129 1.99 1.84 -20.24
CA GLU A 129 3.08 2.66 -19.67
C GLU A 129 4.10 1.81 -18.90
N ILE A 130 3.63 0.82 -18.13
CA ILE A 130 4.52 -0.04 -17.36
C ILE A 130 5.28 -1.01 -18.26
N GLU A 131 4.61 -1.67 -19.21
CA GLU A 131 5.28 -2.57 -20.14
C GLU A 131 6.32 -1.83 -21.01
N ASP A 132 6.03 -0.62 -21.48
CA ASP A 132 6.99 0.20 -22.23
C ASP A 132 8.24 0.50 -21.41
N ARG A 133 8.09 0.83 -20.12
CA ARG A 133 9.21 1.08 -19.21
C ARG A 133 10.01 -0.18 -18.93
N LEU A 134 9.33 -1.29 -18.64
CA LEU A 134 9.98 -2.58 -18.38
C LEU A 134 10.69 -3.11 -19.62
N ALA A 135 10.13 -2.92 -20.82
CA ALA A 135 10.77 -3.28 -22.08
C ALA A 135 12.07 -2.50 -22.31
N ALA A 136 12.10 -1.22 -21.93
CA ALA A 136 13.29 -0.37 -22.04
C ALA A 136 14.35 -0.63 -20.95
N MET A 137 14.03 -1.42 -19.91
CA MET A 137 15.00 -1.86 -18.91
C MET A 137 15.83 -3.05 -19.43
N CYS A 138 17.14 -2.98 -19.23
CA CYS A 138 18.04 -4.13 -19.41
C CYS A 138 17.73 -5.22 -18.38
N GLY A 139 17.90 -6.48 -18.77
CA GLY A 139 17.70 -7.64 -17.91
C GLY A 139 16.71 -8.65 -18.49
N THR A 140 16.70 -9.84 -17.90
CA THR A 140 15.81 -10.96 -18.20
C THR A 140 14.39 -10.70 -17.68
N GLU A 141 13.40 -11.41 -18.21
CA GLU A 141 12.01 -11.35 -17.70
C GLU A 141 11.92 -11.72 -16.21
N ARG A 142 12.81 -12.60 -15.73
CA ARG A 142 12.91 -12.96 -14.32
C ARG A 142 13.35 -11.79 -13.44
N GLU A 143 14.24 -10.94 -13.93
CA GLU A 143 14.71 -9.73 -13.21
C GLU A 143 13.67 -8.60 -13.25
N LYS A 144 12.76 -8.64 -14.24
CA LYS A 144 11.63 -7.70 -14.37
C LYS A 144 10.41 -8.13 -13.55
N ALA A 145 10.35 -9.39 -13.10
CA ALA A 145 9.31 -9.86 -12.19
C ALA A 145 9.39 -9.14 -10.84
N GLY A 146 8.24 -8.72 -10.30
CA GLY A 146 8.15 -7.98 -9.03
C GLY A 146 8.84 -6.61 -9.04
N ARG A 147 9.12 -6.03 -10.23
CA ARG A 147 9.87 -4.77 -10.33
C ARG A 147 9.06 -3.53 -9.93
N VAL A 148 7.74 -3.65 -9.89
CA VAL A 148 6.81 -2.53 -9.64
C VAL A 148 6.21 -2.59 -8.24
N VAL A 149 6.06 -1.44 -7.60
CA VAL A 149 5.20 -1.26 -6.42
C VAL A 149 4.16 -0.19 -6.75
N VAL A 150 2.88 -0.47 -6.52
CA VAL A 150 1.82 0.50 -6.83
C VAL A 150 1.23 1.08 -5.55
N ILE A 151 1.08 2.40 -5.52
CA ILE A 151 0.29 3.13 -4.53
C ILE A 151 -0.96 3.66 -5.22
N GLY A 152 -2.10 3.00 -5.00
CA GLY A 152 -3.39 3.37 -5.59
C GLY A 152 -4.26 4.13 -4.59
N HIS A 153 -4.53 5.41 -4.84
CA HIS A 153 -5.43 6.19 -4.00
C HIS A 153 -6.86 6.16 -4.54
N SER A 154 -7.85 5.90 -3.67
CA SER A 154 -9.27 5.89 -4.03
C SER A 154 -9.51 4.99 -5.25
N MET A 155 -10.12 5.51 -6.33
CA MET A 155 -10.31 4.77 -7.60
C MET A 155 -9.01 4.22 -8.20
N GLY A 156 -7.85 4.84 -7.96
CA GLY A 156 -6.56 4.39 -8.46
C GLY A 156 -6.16 3.00 -7.96
N GLY A 157 -6.65 2.57 -6.79
CA GLY A 157 -6.48 1.19 -6.34
C GLY A 157 -7.31 0.18 -7.14
N LEU A 158 -8.48 0.57 -7.67
CA LEU A 158 -9.24 -0.28 -8.59
C LEU A 158 -8.54 -0.40 -9.94
N VAL A 159 -7.99 0.72 -10.45
CA VAL A 159 -7.16 0.75 -11.68
C VAL A 159 -5.99 -0.21 -11.55
N ALA A 160 -5.24 -0.13 -10.45
CA ALA A 160 -4.13 -1.03 -10.17
C ALA A 160 -4.58 -2.49 -10.12
N ARG A 161 -5.67 -2.81 -9.42
CA ARG A 161 -6.16 -4.19 -9.31
C ARG A 161 -6.67 -4.77 -10.61
N TYR A 162 -7.27 -3.94 -11.46
CA TYR A 162 -7.71 -4.33 -12.78
C TYR A 162 -6.52 -4.64 -13.69
N TRP A 163 -5.47 -3.81 -13.64
CA TRP A 163 -4.23 -4.07 -14.34
C TRP A 163 -3.56 -5.37 -13.86
N LEU A 164 -3.39 -5.52 -12.56
CA LEU A 164 -2.68 -6.66 -11.96
C LEU A 164 -3.42 -7.99 -12.21
N GLY A 165 -4.74 -7.99 -12.17
CA GLY A 165 -5.54 -9.19 -12.38
C GLY A 165 -5.99 -9.38 -13.82
N PRO A 166 -7.18 -8.88 -14.20
CA PRO A 166 -7.74 -9.05 -15.54
C PRO A 166 -6.82 -8.74 -16.72
N LEU A 167 -5.84 -7.84 -16.57
CA LEU A 167 -4.88 -7.51 -17.64
C LEU A 167 -3.50 -8.18 -17.51
N GLY A 168 -3.32 -9.10 -16.55
CA GLY A 168 -2.12 -9.95 -16.43
C GLY A 168 -0.88 -9.26 -15.85
N GLY A 169 -1.03 -8.19 -15.08
CA GLY A 169 0.10 -7.44 -14.50
C GLY A 169 0.69 -8.02 -13.21
N ALA A 170 0.11 -9.07 -12.62
CA ALA A 170 0.46 -9.55 -11.28
C ALA A 170 1.96 -9.84 -11.09
N ASP A 171 2.55 -10.61 -11.99
CA ASP A 171 3.96 -11.02 -11.91
C ASP A 171 4.94 -9.84 -12.02
N ARG A 172 4.51 -8.69 -12.54
CA ARG A 172 5.33 -7.47 -12.62
C ARG A 172 5.41 -6.73 -11.29
N CYS A 173 4.53 -7.03 -10.34
CA CYS A 173 4.31 -6.24 -9.15
C CYS A 173 4.72 -6.98 -7.88
N ALA A 174 5.56 -6.36 -7.06
CA ALA A 174 5.91 -6.90 -5.75
C ALA A 174 4.85 -6.59 -4.69
N ALA A 175 4.25 -5.39 -4.76
CA ALA A 175 3.29 -4.94 -3.76
C ALA A 175 2.30 -3.90 -4.29
N LEU A 176 1.08 -3.95 -3.76
CA LEU A 176 0.01 -2.99 -3.95
C LEU A 176 -0.38 -2.38 -2.60
N ILE A 177 -0.24 -1.07 -2.47
CA ILE A 177 -0.72 -0.28 -1.35
C ILE A 177 -1.97 0.47 -1.82
N THR A 178 -3.13 0.20 -1.23
CA THR A 178 -4.36 0.95 -1.52
C THR A 178 -4.68 1.95 -0.42
N LEU A 179 -5.09 3.16 -0.80
CA LEU A 179 -5.40 4.25 0.13
C LEU A 179 -6.88 4.62 -0.03
N GLY A 180 -7.75 4.15 0.86
CA GLY A 180 -9.19 4.43 0.84
C GLY A 180 -9.88 3.95 -0.44
N THR A 181 -9.45 2.85 -1.02
CA THR A 181 -9.98 2.35 -2.31
C THR A 181 -11.36 1.70 -2.13
N PRO A 182 -12.39 2.08 -2.89
CA PRO A 182 -13.73 1.50 -2.76
C PRO A 182 -13.85 0.14 -3.49
N HIS A 183 -13.25 -0.91 -2.93
CA HIS A 183 -13.27 -2.28 -3.44
C HIS A 183 -14.69 -2.87 -3.60
N ARG A 184 -15.65 -2.39 -2.81
CA ARG A 184 -17.08 -2.76 -2.89
C ARG A 184 -17.98 -1.63 -3.40
N GLY A 185 -17.40 -0.53 -3.85
CA GLY A 185 -18.10 0.68 -4.26
C GLY A 185 -18.48 1.61 -3.10
N ALA A 186 -18.76 2.87 -3.45
CA ALA A 186 -19.11 3.94 -2.52
C ALA A 186 -20.55 4.43 -2.80
N PRO A 187 -21.48 4.34 -1.84
CA PRO A 187 -22.86 4.80 -2.03
C PRO A 187 -23.00 6.28 -2.40
N LYS A 188 -21.99 7.10 -2.08
CA LYS A 188 -21.89 8.48 -2.55
C LYS A 188 -21.89 8.61 -4.08
N ALA A 189 -21.26 7.68 -4.80
CA ALA A 189 -21.28 7.66 -6.25
C ALA A 189 -22.69 7.37 -6.80
N LEU A 190 -23.41 6.45 -6.15
CA LEU A 190 -24.80 6.14 -6.48
C LEU A 190 -25.71 7.37 -6.22
N ASP A 191 -25.54 8.04 -5.09
CA ASP A 191 -26.26 9.27 -4.75
C ASP A 191 -26.06 10.37 -5.80
N TRP A 192 -24.82 10.59 -6.23
CA TRP A 192 -24.51 11.57 -7.29
C TRP A 192 -25.18 11.24 -8.63
N LEU A 193 -25.21 9.97 -9.03
CA LEU A 193 -25.83 9.56 -10.29
C LEU A 193 -27.35 9.72 -10.23
N VAL A 194 -27.99 9.29 -9.14
CA VAL A 194 -29.46 9.28 -9.02
C VAL A 194 -30.01 10.63 -8.57
N ASN A 195 -29.57 11.12 -7.41
CA ASN A 195 -30.11 12.33 -6.80
C ASN A 195 -29.42 13.60 -7.31
N GLY A 196 -28.14 13.50 -7.71
CA GLY A 196 -27.29 14.64 -8.06
C GLY A 196 -26.43 15.10 -6.90
N MET A 197 -25.41 15.91 -7.19
CA MET A 197 -24.57 16.54 -6.16
C MET A 197 -25.33 17.64 -5.41
N LEU A 198 -25.04 17.76 -4.12
CA LEU A 198 -25.42 18.91 -3.30
C LEU A 198 -24.18 19.79 -3.04
N GLY A 199 -24.30 21.10 -3.26
CA GLY A 199 -23.29 22.09 -2.89
C GLY A 199 -23.90 23.08 -1.89
N GLY A 200 -23.36 23.17 -0.66
CA GLY A 200 -23.89 24.05 0.38
C GLY A 200 -25.36 23.79 0.76
N GLY A 201 -25.84 22.55 0.56
CA GLY A 201 -27.24 22.18 0.80
C GLY A 201 -28.18 22.37 -0.40
N ALA A 202 -27.71 22.93 -1.53
CA ALA A 202 -28.51 23.15 -2.73
C ALA A 202 -28.13 22.19 -3.89
N PRO A 203 -29.08 21.77 -4.75
CA PRO A 203 -28.80 20.94 -5.91
C PRO A 203 -27.84 21.60 -6.91
N PHE A 204 -26.78 20.88 -7.28
CA PHE A 204 -25.77 21.33 -8.22
C PHE A 204 -25.96 20.68 -9.60
N GLY A 205 -27.07 21.06 -10.26
CA GLY A 205 -27.63 20.35 -11.41
C GLY A 205 -26.70 20.23 -12.63
N ARG A 206 -25.95 21.29 -12.98
CA ARG A 206 -25.07 21.28 -14.16
C ARG A 206 -23.88 20.32 -14.00
N ALA A 207 -23.22 20.33 -12.84
CA ALA A 207 -22.14 19.38 -12.55
C ALA A 207 -22.66 17.93 -12.45
N SER A 208 -23.88 17.75 -11.91
CA SER A 208 -24.51 16.43 -11.83
C SER A 208 -24.78 15.83 -13.22
N ALA A 209 -25.14 16.63 -14.21
CA ALA A 209 -25.32 16.16 -15.58
C ALA A 209 -24.00 15.63 -16.17
N VAL A 210 -22.90 16.36 -15.98
CA VAL A 210 -21.57 15.98 -16.47
C VAL A 210 -21.05 14.72 -15.77
N LEU A 211 -21.23 14.60 -14.44
CA LEU A 211 -20.83 13.39 -13.71
C LEU A 211 -21.53 12.13 -14.22
N ARG A 212 -22.79 12.24 -14.68
CA ARG A 212 -23.52 11.10 -15.25
C ARG A 212 -22.98 10.67 -16.60
N GLU A 213 -22.17 11.47 -17.26
CA GLU A 213 -21.45 11.09 -18.48
C GLU A 213 -20.23 10.23 -18.17
N TRP A 214 -19.63 10.35 -16.98
CA TRP A 214 -18.36 9.71 -16.63
C TRP A 214 -18.54 8.25 -16.26
N GLN A 215 -17.85 7.35 -16.96
CA GLN A 215 -17.93 5.91 -16.66
C GLN A 215 -17.31 5.61 -15.29
N SER A 216 -16.31 6.37 -14.87
CA SER A 216 -15.69 6.23 -13.55
C SER A 216 -16.65 6.35 -12.38
N VAL A 217 -17.69 7.18 -12.48
CA VAL A 217 -18.67 7.29 -11.39
C VAL A 217 -19.51 6.01 -11.28
N TYR A 218 -19.83 5.38 -12.42
CA TYR A 218 -20.50 4.06 -12.43
C TYR A 218 -19.57 2.97 -11.88
N ASP A 219 -18.28 2.99 -12.24
CA ASP A 219 -17.30 2.01 -11.72
C ASP A 219 -17.10 2.08 -10.19
N LEU A 220 -17.56 3.17 -9.56
CA LEU A 220 -17.52 3.37 -8.11
C LEU A 220 -18.85 3.03 -7.42
N VAL A 221 -19.91 2.65 -8.13
CA VAL A 221 -21.18 2.30 -7.47
C VAL A 221 -21.06 0.99 -6.68
N PRO A 222 -21.86 0.83 -5.62
CA PRO A 222 -21.87 -0.39 -4.81
C PRO A 222 -22.10 -1.66 -5.63
N ARG A 223 -21.34 -2.71 -5.34
CA ARG A 223 -21.43 -4.02 -6.03
C ARG A 223 -22.12 -5.11 -5.20
N TYR A 224 -22.91 -4.72 -4.21
CA TYR A 224 -23.64 -5.60 -3.31
C TYR A 224 -25.10 -5.13 -3.18
N ARG A 225 -25.96 -6.03 -2.71
CA ARG A 225 -27.38 -5.75 -2.45
C ARG A 225 -27.51 -4.83 -1.26
N MET A 226 -27.59 -3.53 -1.52
CA MET A 226 -27.57 -2.50 -0.48
C MET A 226 -28.79 -1.59 -0.47
N ILE A 227 -29.57 -1.63 -1.56
CA ILE A 227 -30.68 -0.72 -1.77
C ILE A 227 -31.93 -1.39 -1.22
N ALA A 228 -32.41 -0.92 -0.08
CA ALA A 228 -33.66 -1.39 0.49
C ALA A 228 -34.84 -1.01 -0.44
N GLN A 229 -35.78 -1.93 -0.57
CA GLN A 229 -37.06 -1.69 -1.25
C GLN A 229 -38.22 -2.23 -0.39
N PRO A 230 -39.41 -1.61 -0.47
CA PRO A 230 -40.56 -2.05 0.34
C PRO A 230 -40.90 -3.53 0.11
N GLY A 231 -40.91 -4.33 1.18
CA GLY A 231 -41.40 -5.71 1.17
C GLY A 231 -40.60 -6.71 0.32
N GLY A 232 -39.40 -6.36 -0.13
CA GLY A 232 -38.61 -7.17 -1.07
C GLY A 232 -37.14 -7.32 -0.69
N THR A 233 -36.45 -8.20 -1.43
CA THR A 233 -34.99 -8.41 -1.29
C THR A 233 -34.23 -7.14 -1.68
N PRO A 234 -33.20 -6.71 -0.94
CA PRO A 234 -32.42 -5.53 -1.32
C PRO A 234 -31.82 -5.66 -2.73
N LEU A 235 -31.80 -4.55 -3.46
CA LEU A 235 -31.36 -4.48 -4.85
C LEU A 235 -29.86 -4.17 -4.96
N TYR A 236 -29.24 -4.68 -6.01
CA TYR A 236 -28.02 -4.11 -6.57
C TYR A 236 -28.33 -2.78 -7.27
N PRO A 237 -27.36 -1.85 -7.37
CA PRO A 237 -27.57 -0.62 -8.13
C PRO A 237 -28.03 -0.82 -9.58
N TYR A 238 -27.47 -1.79 -10.31
CA TYR A 238 -27.88 -2.03 -11.71
C TYR A 238 -29.32 -2.55 -11.87
N GLU A 239 -29.97 -2.98 -10.78
CA GLU A 239 -31.37 -3.45 -10.76
C GLU A 239 -32.36 -2.29 -10.52
N LEU A 240 -31.88 -1.06 -10.29
CA LEU A 240 -32.75 0.10 -10.13
C LEU A 240 -33.62 0.34 -11.37
N GLY A 241 -34.90 0.58 -11.12
CA GLY A 241 -35.89 0.81 -12.17
C GLY A 241 -35.77 2.20 -12.83
N PRO A 242 -36.28 2.34 -14.07
CA PRO A 242 -36.15 3.56 -14.86
C PRO A 242 -36.78 4.80 -14.23
N ALA A 243 -37.77 4.66 -13.36
CA ALA A 243 -38.35 5.79 -12.62
C ALA A 243 -37.32 6.48 -11.72
N VAL A 244 -36.48 5.70 -11.03
CA VAL A 244 -35.43 6.22 -10.14
C VAL A 244 -34.23 6.75 -10.95
N THR A 245 -33.92 6.08 -12.07
CA THR A 245 -32.70 6.37 -12.85
C THR A 245 -32.95 7.28 -14.05
N ALA A 246 -34.14 7.87 -14.20
CA ALA A 246 -34.54 8.67 -15.36
C ALA A 246 -33.58 9.81 -15.72
N ARG A 247 -32.85 10.33 -14.71
CA ARG A 247 -31.90 11.43 -14.85
C ARG A 247 -30.54 11.02 -15.41
N ALA A 248 -30.26 9.72 -15.50
CA ALA A 248 -29.03 9.13 -16.01
C ALA A 248 -29.36 8.13 -17.14
N PRO A 249 -29.48 8.59 -18.39
CA PRO A 249 -29.73 7.71 -19.53
C PRO A 249 -28.69 6.59 -19.63
N GLY A 250 -29.15 5.36 -19.85
CA GLY A 250 -28.27 4.17 -19.92
C GLY A 250 -27.74 3.69 -18.56
N PHE A 251 -28.24 4.21 -17.44
CA PHE A 251 -27.75 3.88 -16.09
C PHE A 251 -27.62 2.37 -15.85
N SER A 252 -28.67 1.58 -16.09
CA SER A 252 -28.66 0.15 -15.78
C SER A 252 -27.59 -0.59 -16.58
N ALA A 253 -27.39 -0.25 -17.85
CA ALA A 253 -26.35 -0.87 -18.68
C ALA A 253 -24.94 -0.52 -18.17
N ARG A 254 -24.69 0.75 -17.84
CA ARG A 254 -23.37 1.22 -17.35
C ARG A 254 -23.07 0.69 -15.95
N ALA A 255 -24.06 0.67 -15.06
CA ALA A 255 -23.95 0.07 -13.73
C ALA A 255 -23.74 -1.45 -13.81
N LYS A 256 -24.35 -2.13 -14.79
CA LYS A 256 -24.12 -3.56 -15.01
C LYS A 256 -22.70 -3.82 -15.53
N ALA A 257 -22.21 -3.00 -16.45
CA ALA A 257 -20.83 -3.08 -16.93
C ALA A 257 -19.81 -2.86 -15.78
N ALA A 258 -20.07 -1.87 -14.91
CA ALA A 258 -19.29 -1.64 -13.71
C ALA A 258 -19.31 -2.86 -12.76
N PHE A 259 -20.48 -3.47 -12.54
CA PHE A 259 -20.60 -4.70 -11.76
C PHE A 259 -19.74 -5.82 -12.36
N THR A 260 -19.83 -6.06 -13.68
CA THR A 260 -19.01 -7.07 -14.38
C THR A 260 -17.51 -6.81 -14.20
N LEU A 261 -17.06 -5.56 -14.37
CA LEU A 261 -15.65 -5.18 -14.13
C LEU A 261 -15.18 -5.56 -12.72
N HIS A 262 -16.03 -5.34 -11.72
CA HIS A 262 -15.75 -5.69 -10.34
C HIS A 262 -15.74 -7.22 -10.11
N GLU A 263 -16.60 -7.97 -10.78
CA GLU A 263 -16.60 -9.43 -10.76
C GLU A 263 -15.32 -10.00 -11.39
N GLU A 264 -14.85 -9.45 -12.52
CA GLU A 264 -13.57 -9.81 -13.16
C GLU A 264 -12.39 -9.63 -12.19
N ILE A 265 -12.33 -8.50 -11.47
CA ILE A 265 -11.35 -8.28 -10.40
C ILE A 265 -11.50 -9.37 -9.32
N ARG A 266 -12.71 -9.61 -8.82
CA ARG A 266 -12.90 -10.59 -7.73
C ARG A 266 -12.48 -11.99 -8.14
N GLU A 267 -12.85 -12.42 -9.34
CA GLU A 267 -12.56 -13.75 -9.86
C GLU A 267 -11.06 -14.04 -9.87
N PHE A 268 -10.27 -13.15 -10.49
CA PHE A 268 -8.81 -13.28 -10.51
C PHE A 268 -8.22 -13.31 -9.10
N TRP A 269 -8.57 -12.33 -8.26
CA TRP A 269 -7.92 -12.14 -6.96
C TRP A 269 -8.33 -13.21 -5.92
N SER A 270 -9.49 -13.85 -6.08
CA SER A 270 -9.94 -14.92 -5.19
C SER A 270 -9.45 -16.31 -5.63
N ARG A 271 -9.13 -16.47 -6.91
CA ARG A 271 -8.73 -17.74 -7.52
C ARG A 271 -7.65 -17.50 -8.58
N PRO A 272 -6.44 -17.06 -8.17
CA PRO A 272 -5.36 -16.87 -9.12
C PRO A 272 -5.01 -18.20 -9.79
N GLU A 273 -4.60 -18.14 -11.06
CA GLU A 273 -4.12 -19.33 -11.76
C GLU A 273 -2.86 -19.88 -11.07
N PRO A 274 -2.67 -21.21 -11.00
CA PRO A 274 -1.47 -21.81 -10.43
C PRO A 274 -0.19 -21.28 -11.09
N GLY A 275 0.77 -20.86 -10.28
CA GLY A 275 2.07 -20.36 -10.76
C GLY A 275 2.17 -18.84 -10.91
N ILE A 276 1.06 -18.10 -10.81
CA ILE A 276 1.08 -16.63 -10.76
C ILE A 276 1.47 -16.17 -9.35
N ALA A 277 2.49 -15.33 -9.25
CA ALA A 277 2.89 -14.74 -7.98
C ALA A 277 2.07 -13.46 -7.73
N LEU A 278 1.14 -13.53 -6.78
CA LEU A 278 0.36 -12.34 -6.41
C LEU A 278 1.21 -11.33 -5.63
N PRO A 279 1.06 -10.03 -5.90
CA PRO A 279 1.72 -8.99 -5.11
C PRO A 279 1.18 -8.97 -3.67
N LYS A 280 2.02 -8.56 -2.73
CA LYS A 280 1.56 -8.27 -1.36
C LYS A 280 0.60 -7.09 -1.38
N VAL A 281 -0.62 -7.27 -0.87
CA VAL A 281 -1.61 -6.19 -0.79
C VAL A 281 -1.65 -5.62 0.62
N THR A 282 -1.63 -4.30 0.76
CA THR A 282 -1.91 -3.62 2.02
C THR A 282 -2.97 -2.54 1.81
N ALA A 283 -4.10 -2.70 2.49
CA ALA A 283 -5.21 -1.76 2.47
C ALA A 283 -5.08 -0.75 3.62
N VAL A 284 -4.78 0.49 3.26
CA VAL A 284 -4.81 1.64 4.17
C VAL A 284 -6.19 2.26 4.13
N PHE A 285 -6.91 2.26 5.24
CA PHE A 285 -8.31 2.71 5.30
C PHE A 285 -8.60 3.49 6.59
N ALA A 286 -9.64 4.33 6.56
CA ALA A 286 -10.10 5.04 7.75
C ALA A 286 -11.39 4.45 8.32
N ARG A 287 -11.62 4.72 9.60
CA ARG A 287 -12.81 4.33 10.37
C ARG A 287 -13.31 5.52 11.18
N GLY A 288 -14.54 5.45 11.66
CA GLY A 288 -15.12 6.36 12.64
C GLY A 288 -15.67 7.68 12.09
N HIS A 289 -15.53 7.95 10.78
CA HIS A 289 -16.15 9.13 10.16
C HIS A 289 -17.52 8.76 9.58
N GLY A 290 -18.52 9.63 9.79
CA GLY A 290 -19.84 9.49 9.16
C GLY A 290 -19.70 9.35 7.64
N THR A 291 -20.15 8.22 7.11
CA THR A 291 -19.93 7.83 5.71
C THR A 291 -21.16 7.10 5.18
N LEU A 292 -21.61 7.46 3.98
CA LEU A 292 -22.79 6.86 3.36
C LEU A 292 -22.58 5.37 3.10
N HIS A 293 -23.41 4.50 3.70
CA HIS A 293 -23.36 3.04 3.55
C HIS A 293 -24.73 2.34 3.47
N ARG A 294 -25.82 3.11 3.41
CA ARG A 294 -27.18 2.59 3.16
C ARG A 294 -27.91 3.40 2.10
N ALA A 295 -28.84 2.76 1.39
CA ALA A 295 -29.73 3.42 0.43
C ALA A 295 -31.11 2.75 0.45
N ALA A 296 -32.17 3.52 0.22
CA ALA A 296 -33.54 3.02 0.06
C ALA A 296 -34.26 3.76 -1.08
N VAL A 297 -35.12 3.06 -1.82
CA VAL A 297 -35.96 3.70 -2.84
C VAL A 297 -37.10 4.46 -2.15
N VAL A 298 -37.22 5.76 -2.44
CA VAL A 298 -38.30 6.62 -1.95
C VAL A 298 -38.84 7.43 -3.14
N GLY A 299 -40.01 7.02 -3.66
CA GLY A 299 -40.58 7.62 -4.87
C GLY A 299 -39.69 7.42 -6.09
N ASP A 300 -39.28 8.51 -6.74
CA ASP A 300 -38.38 8.54 -7.90
C ASP A 300 -36.91 8.84 -7.53
N ARG A 301 -36.56 8.68 -6.25
CA ARG A 301 -35.24 9.04 -5.68
C ARG A 301 -34.72 7.96 -4.74
N LEU A 302 -33.48 8.17 -4.28
CA LEU A 302 -32.89 7.39 -3.19
C LEU A 302 -32.82 8.22 -1.91
N GLU A 303 -33.18 7.62 -0.78
CA GLU A 303 -32.71 8.07 0.53
C GLU A 303 -31.37 7.37 0.80
N VAL A 304 -30.28 8.14 0.89
CA VAL A 304 -28.93 7.61 1.18
C VAL A 304 -28.49 8.12 2.54
N GLY A 305 -27.92 7.26 3.38
CA GLY A 305 -27.57 7.62 4.75
C GLY A 305 -26.29 6.97 5.27
N ASP A 306 -25.83 7.49 6.41
CA ASP A 306 -24.60 7.12 7.11
C ASP A 306 -24.83 6.36 8.44
N LYS A 307 -26.09 6.13 8.83
CA LYS A 307 -26.43 5.22 9.91
C LYS A 307 -26.09 3.78 9.52
N ASP A 308 -25.42 3.05 10.41
CA ASP A 308 -25.05 1.64 10.19
C ASP A 308 -26.28 0.79 9.84
N PRO A 309 -26.22 0.00 8.75
CA PRO A 309 -27.22 -1.02 8.47
C PRO A 309 -27.16 -2.15 9.51
N ASP A 310 -28.31 -2.74 9.84
CA ASP A 310 -28.40 -3.83 10.84
C ASP A 310 -27.60 -5.09 10.44
N TRP A 311 -27.35 -5.29 9.15
CA TRP A 311 -26.55 -6.41 8.62
C TRP A 311 -25.04 -6.18 8.70
N LEU A 312 -24.57 -4.99 9.10
CA LEU A 312 -23.16 -4.67 9.14
C LEU A 312 -22.50 -5.36 10.35
N PRO A 313 -21.50 -6.24 10.14
CA PRO A 313 -20.90 -7.00 11.25
C PRO A 313 -20.08 -6.14 12.22
N ASN A 314 -19.73 -4.93 11.81
CA ASN A 314 -18.83 -4.03 12.52
C ASN A 314 -19.49 -2.66 12.74
N PRO A 315 -20.50 -2.56 13.64
CA PRO A 315 -21.18 -1.30 13.92
C PRO A 315 -20.18 -0.24 14.42
N GLY A 316 -20.39 1.01 14.04
CA GLY A 316 -19.58 2.17 14.39
C GLY A 316 -18.30 2.33 13.56
N TRP A 317 -17.98 1.40 12.66
CA TRP A 317 -16.79 1.54 11.82
C TRP A 317 -16.89 2.69 10.83
N GLY A 318 -18.10 3.05 10.38
CA GLY A 318 -18.30 4.16 9.43
C GLY A 318 -17.37 4.06 8.22
N GLY A 319 -16.56 5.09 7.99
CA GLY A 319 -15.54 5.10 6.96
C GLY A 319 -14.62 6.33 7.03
N ASP A 320 -14.23 6.84 5.87
CA ASP A 320 -13.36 8.00 5.71
C ASP A 320 -14.10 9.29 5.31
N GLY A 321 -15.44 9.28 5.34
CA GLY A 321 -16.32 10.35 4.88
C GLY A 321 -16.73 10.25 3.40
N THR A 322 -16.20 9.27 2.66
CA THR A 322 -16.56 8.99 1.26
C THR A 322 -16.73 7.49 1.03
N VAL A 323 -15.75 6.67 1.45
CA VAL A 323 -15.72 5.22 1.27
C VAL A 323 -16.00 4.54 2.61
N PRO A 324 -17.04 3.68 2.70
CA PRO A 324 -17.30 2.90 3.89
C PRO A 324 -16.11 1.99 4.22
N ALA A 325 -15.80 1.80 5.50
CA ALA A 325 -14.67 0.96 5.92
C ALA A 325 -14.78 -0.47 5.38
N ILE A 326 -16.00 -1.03 5.31
CA ILE A 326 -16.26 -2.34 4.70
C ILE A 326 -15.95 -2.42 3.20
N SER A 327 -15.97 -1.27 2.52
CA SER A 327 -15.61 -1.17 1.10
C SER A 327 -14.14 -0.84 0.92
N ALA A 328 -13.46 -0.31 1.94
CA ALA A 328 -12.05 0.07 1.87
C ALA A 328 -11.08 -1.11 1.97
N ILE A 329 -11.61 -2.31 2.25
CA ILE A 329 -10.86 -3.56 2.37
C ILE A 329 -11.20 -4.46 1.17
N PRO A 330 -10.20 -5.02 0.47
CA PRO A 330 -10.42 -6.01 -0.58
C PRO A 330 -11.24 -7.22 -0.12
N VAL A 331 -12.03 -7.78 -1.03
CA VAL A 331 -12.91 -8.92 -0.72
C VAL A 331 -12.09 -10.14 -0.30
N GLU A 332 -11.04 -10.45 -1.04
CA GLU A 332 -10.17 -11.60 -0.81
C GLU A 332 -9.21 -11.42 0.38
N ALA A 333 -9.07 -10.19 0.90
CA ALA A 333 -8.24 -9.88 2.06
C ALA A 333 -9.08 -9.68 3.32
N ASP A 334 -10.37 -10.04 3.32
CA ASP A 334 -11.29 -9.73 4.41
C ASP A 334 -11.02 -10.51 5.71
N SER A 335 -10.26 -11.61 5.64
CA SER A 335 -9.80 -12.40 6.79
C SER A 335 -8.33 -12.13 7.15
N ASP A 336 -7.54 -11.55 6.24
CA ASP A 336 -6.11 -11.28 6.48
C ASP A 336 -5.92 -9.94 7.20
N ARG A 337 -5.89 -9.99 8.54
CA ARG A 337 -5.66 -8.83 9.39
C ARG A 337 -4.27 -8.20 9.19
N ASN A 338 -3.30 -8.91 8.62
CA ASN A 338 -1.96 -8.36 8.36
C ASN A 338 -1.94 -7.42 7.16
N ALA A 339 -2.87 -7.60 6.22
CA ALA A 339 -3.07 -6.71 5.07
C ALA A 339 -3.74 -5.38 5.44
N TRP A 340 -4.17 -5.20 6.68
CA TRP A 340 -5.01 -4.08 7.11
C TRP A 340 -4.19 -3.02 7.85
N ARG A 341 -4.34 -1.76 7.45
CA ARG A 341 -3.73 -0.59 8.11
C ARG A 341 -4.78 0.49 8.29
N ALA A 342 -5.29 0.63 9.51
CA ALA A 342 -6.30 1.62 9.80
C ALA A 342 -5.69 2.94 10.26
N VAL A 343 -6.24 4.05 9.77
CA VAL A 343 -5.69 5.39 10.00
C VAL A 343 -6.80 6.39 10.35
N PRO A 344 -6.55 7.39 11.20
CA PRO A 344 -7.58 8.32 11.68
C PRO A 344 -7.73 9.56 10.78
N VAL A 345 -7.66 9.41 9.45
CA VAL A 345 -7.72 10.56 8.52
C VAL A 345 -8.86 10.43 7.51
N LYS A 346 -9.44 11.56 7.08
CA LYS A 346 -10.50 11.60 6.07
C LYS A 346 -9.99 11.28 4.66
N HIS A 347 -10.90 10.91 3.76
CA HIS A 347 -10.61 10.42 2.40
C HIS A 347 -9.53 11.21 1.65
N LEU A 348 -9.68 12.52 1.52
CA LEU A 348 -8.72 13.34 0.74
C LEU A 348 -7.33 13.40 1.38
N ALA A 349 -7.23 13.32 2.71
CA ALA A 349 -5.96 13.33 3.42
C ALA A 349 -5.19 12.00 3.27
N LEU A 350 -5.89 10.89 2.98
CA LEU A 350 -5.28 9.58 2.74
C LEU A 350 -4.26 9.62 1.60
N ALA A 351 -4.47 10.46 0.58
CA ALA A 351 -3.55 10.63 -0.53
C ALA A 351 -2.11 11.04 -0.12
N SER A 352 -1.96 11.56 1.10
CA SER A 352 -0.68 12.00 1.68
C SER A 352 -0.36 11.35 3.03
N ALA A 353 -1.05 10.26 3.36
CA ALA A 353 -0.90 9.53 4.60
C ALA A 353 0.53 8.97 4.76
N PRO A 354 1.22 9.24 5.89
CA PRO A 354 2.59 8.76 6.11
C PRO A 354 2.70 7.23 6.11
N GLU A 355 1.61 6.51 6.39
CA GLU A 355 1.56 5.06 6.41
C GLU A 355 1.94 4.45 5.06
N ALA A 356 1.65 5.13 3.95
CA ALA A 356 2.10 4.70 2.62
C ALA A 356 3.63 4.68 2.52
N LEU A 357 4.31 5.67 3.12
CA LEU A 357 5.76 5.75 3.18
C LEU A 357 6.34 4.66 4.08
N GLU A 358 5.75 4.42 5.25
CA GLU A 358 6.19 3.39 6.19
C GLU A 358 6.08 1.99 5.57
N ILE A 359 4.95 1.70 4.90
CA ILE A 359 4.76 0.44 4.18
C ILE A 359 5.77 0.30 3.04
N LEU A 360 5.99 1.37 2.27
CA LEU A 360 6.98 1.37 1.21
C LEU A 360 8.39 1.12 1.78
N ALA A 361 8.77 1.77 2.87
CA ALA A 361 10.05 1.56 3.55
C ALA A 361 10.22 0.10 3.96
N MET A 362 9.20 -0.51 4.57
CA MET A 362 9.21 -1.95 4.92
C MET A 362 9.36 -2.85 3.70
N ILE A 363 8.67 -2.58 2.59
CA ILE A 363 8.76 -3.38 1.35
C ILE A 363 10.16 -3.27 0.73
N THR A 364 10.74 -2.07 0.76
CA THR A 364 12.06 -1.80 0.16
C THR A 364 13.22 -2.20 1.06
N SER A 365 12.95 -2.47 2.35
CA SER A 365 13.95 -2.90 3.31
C SER A 365 14.50 -4.28 2.93
N PRO A 366 15.80 -4.54 3.14
CA PRO A 366 16.33 -5.90 3.05
C PRO A 366 15.53 -6.85 3.93
N SER A 367 15.34 -8.09 3.45
CA SER A 367 14.70 -9.12 4.25
C SER A 367 15.43 -9.30 5.58
N LEU A 368 14.71 -9.46 6.69
CA LEU A 368 15.30 -9.85 7.97
C LEU A 368 15.91 -11.26 7.91
N SER A 369 15.62 -12.06 6.88
CA SER A 369 16.39 -13.28 6.62
C SER A 369 17.86 -13.01 6.27
N ALA A 370 18.21 -11.79 5.82
CA ALA A 370 19.60 -11.35 5.74
C ALA A 370 20.26 -11.24 7.12
N VAL A 371 19.46 -11.14 8.19
CA VAL A 371 19.91 -11.19 9.59
C VAL A 371 20.04 -12.65 10.07
N LEU A 372 19.37 -13.62 9.42
CA LEU A 372 19.47 -15.05 9.67
C LEU A 372 20.55 -15.77 8.83
N GLY A 373 21.32 -15.02 8.03
CA GLY A 373 22.45 -15.51 7.25
C GLY A 373 22.11 -15.81 5.78
N ASP A 374 22.41 -14.91 4.85
CA ASP A 374 23.73 -14.98 4.19
C ASP A 374 24.70 -15.88 4.94
N THR A 375 25.11 -17.00 4.33
CA THR A 375 26.28 -17.74 4.80
C THR A 375 27.39 -16.71 4.99
N PRO A 376 27.81 -16.41 6.22
CA PRO A 376 28.65 -15.26 6.45
C PRO A 376 29.97 -15.46 5.72
N GLN A 377 30.47 -14.42 5.06
CA GLN A 377 31.79 -14.47 4.44
C GLN A 377 32.92 -14.67 5.48
N SER A 378 32.62 -14.60 6.78
CA SER A 378 33.57 -14.82 7.87
C SER A 378 32.90 -15.51 9.07
N PRO A 379 33.54 -16.52 9.69
CA PRO A 379 32.98 -17.28 10.80
C PRO A 379 32.81 -16.44 12.08
N TRP A 380 31.86 -16.83 12.94
CA TRP A 380 31.64 -16.24 14.27
C TRP A 380 31.41 -17.32 15.35
N LEU A 381 31.42 -16.92 16.63
CA LEU A 381 31.13 -17.79 17.77
C LEU A 381 29.72 -17.54 18.32
N GLY A 382 28.91 -18.59 18.45
CA GLY A 382 27.72 -18.60 19.29
C GLY A 382 28.11 -19.01 20.71
N VAL A 383 27.69 -18.26 21.73
CA VAL A 383 28.03 -18.51 23.13
C VAL A 383 26.74 -18.57 23.93
N ASP A 384 26.47 -19.70 24.56
CA ASP A 384 25.30 -19.92 25.40
C ASP A 384 25.76 -19.94 26.87
N LEU A 385 25.50 -18.83 27.56
CA LEU A 385 25.69 -18.62 29.00
C LEU A 385 24.69 -17.53 29.40
N ASP A 386 24.02 -17.67 30.55
CA ASP A 386 23.07 -16.66 31.02
C ASP A 386 23.79 -15.34 31.37
N ASP A 387 23.19 -14.21 30.98
CA ASP A 387 23.75 -12.86 31.26
C ASP A 387 23.76 -12.53 32.75
N VAL A 388 22.91 -13.20 33.55
CA VAL A 388 22.83 -13.09 35.00
C VAL A 388 23.01 -14.46 35.63
N LEU A 389 24.08 -14.63 36.41
CA LEU A 389 24.42 -15.84 37.13
C LEU A 389 24.16 -15.66 38.62
N ILE A 390 23.87 -16.75 39.32
CA ILE A 390 23.72 -16.75 40.78
C ILE A 390 25.04 -17.16 41.42
N THR A 391 25.52 -16.41 42.41
CA THR A 391 26.75 -16.76 43.14
C THR A 391 26.64 -18.14 43.79
N GLY A 392 27.75 -18.87 43.90
CA GLY A 392 27.77 -20.24 44.42
C GLY A 392 27.33 -21.33 43.43
N THR A 393 26.75 -20.97 42.28
CA THR A 393 26.36 -21.94 41.24
C THR A 393 27.50 -22.24 40.26
N THR A 394 27.38 -23.36 39.54
CA THR A 394 28.34 -23.78 38.50
C THR A 394 27.64 -23.85 37.13
N PRO A 395 27.45 -22.71 36.44
CA PRO A 395 26.71 -22.66 35.18
C PRO A 395 27.49 -23.32 34.03
N SER A 396 26.75 -23.87 33.06
CA SER A 396 27.35 -24.40 31.82
C SER A 396 27.60 -23.26 30.83
N LEU A 397 28.80 -23.24 30.26
CA LEU A 397 29.18 -22.37 29.14
C LEU A 397 29.33 -23.24 27.90
N ARG A 398 28.48 -23.02 26.90
CA ARG A 398 28.56 -23.69 25.60
C ARG A 398 29.00 -22.71 24.52
N VAL A 399 29.83 -23.18 23.60
CA VAL A 399 30.38 -22.38 22.52
C VAL A 399 30.30 -23.15 21.21
N ARG A 400 29.75 -22.53 20.17
CA ARG A 400 29.59 -23.09 18.83
C ARG A 400 30.32 -22.23 17.81
N LEU A 401 31.01 -22.85 16.85
CA LEU A 401 31.58 -22.16 15.69
C LEU A 401 30.55 -22.18 14.56
N LEU A 402 30.17 -21.01 14.07
CA LEU A 402 29.16 -20.84 13.03
C LEU A 402 29.80 -20.20 11.79
N GLY A 403 29.37 -20.63 10.60
CA GLY A 403 29.89 -20.11 9.34
C GLY A 403 31.24 -20.67 8.87
N ALA A 404 31.81 -21.66 9.58
CA ALA A 404 32.97 -22.45 9.14
C ALA A 404 32.97 -23.84 9.78
N GLU A 405 33.58 -24.83 9.12
CA GLU A 405 33.87 -26.13 9.73
C GLU A 405 35.11 -26.04 10.62
N ARG A 406 35.08 -26.72 11.76
CA ARG A 406 36.25 -26.88 12.64
C ARG A 406 37.11 -28.05 12.15
N ASP A 407 38.42 -27.90 12.26
CA ASP A 407 39.38 -28.99 12.05
C ASP A 407 40.04 -29.40 13.38
N ALA A 408 40.89 -30.43 13.33
CA ALA A 408 41.63 -30.93 14.49
C ALA A 408 42.61 -29.90 15.09
N ALA A 409 42.91 -28.80 14.40
CA ALA A 409 43.84 -27.76 14.83
C ALA A 409 43.13 -26.57 15.52
N THR A 410 41.82 -26.41 15.30
CA THR A 410 41.00 -25.36 15.91
C THR A 410 40.99 -25.53 17.44
N ARG A 411 41.22 -24.43 18.18
CA ARG A 411 41.24 -24.42 19.65
C ARG A 411 40.37 -23.27 20.19
N ILE A 412 39.75 -23.49 21.33
CA ILE A 412 38.93 -22.51 22.03
C ILE A 412 39.60 -22.07 23.33
N HIS A 413 39.51 -20.78 23.62
CA HIS A 413 39.99 -20.17 24.86
C HIS A 413 38.91 -19.25 25.39
N ALA A 414 38.69 -19.21 26.70
CA ALA A 414 37.86 -18.17 27.30
C ALA A 414 38.49 -17.59 28.56
N GLU A 415 38.18 -16.34 28.84
CA GLU A 415 38.61 -15.60 30.02
C GLU A 415 37.46 -14.72 30.52
N LEU A 416 37.20 -14.72 31.82
CA LEU A 416 36.30 -13.82 32.51
C LEU A 416 37.12 -12.83 33.33
N ARG A 417 36.95 -11.53 33.16
CA ARG A 417 37.62 -10.50 33.98
C ARG A 417 36.61 -9.77 34.83
N GLY A 418 36.73 -9.91 36.14
CA GLY A 418 35.84 -9.24 37.09
C GLY A 418 36.58 -8.45 38.15
N PRO A 419 35.87 -7.95 39.18
CA PRO A 419 36.43 -7.08 40.22
C PRO A 419 37.53 -7.76 41.04
N THR A 420 37.45 -9.08 41.19
CA THR A 420 38.37 -9.91 41.98
C THR A 420 39.54 -10.49 41.19
N GLY A 421 39.59 -10.27 39.87
CA GLY A 421 40.65 -10.77 38.99
C GLY A 421 40.13 -11.45 37.71
N GLY A 422 41.06 -12.04 36.97
CA GLY A 422 40.79 -12.77 35.72
C GLY A 422 40.73 -14.29 35.94
N TYR A 423 39.70 -14.93 35.41
CA TYR A 423 39.45 -16.37 35.46
C TYR A 423 39.63 -16.94 34.05
N ARG A 424 40.64 -17.78 33.84
CA ARG A 424 40.88 -18.43 32.54
C ARG A 424 40.23 -19.81 32.51
N ILE A 425 39.60 -20.11 31.38
CA ILE A 425 38.90 -21.36 31.12
C ILE A 425 39.74 -22.17 30.14
N THR A 426 40.39 -23.20 30.66
CA THR A 426 41.32 -24.04 29.90
C THR A 426 40.77 -25.42 29.59
N GLU A 427 39.79 -25.90 30.33
CA GLU A 427 39.20 -27.23 30.18
C GLU A 427 37.87 -27.14 29.42
N TRP A 428 37.78 -27.91 28.34
CA TRP A 428 36.62 -27.96 27.45
C TRP A 428 36.34 -29.39 27.05
N LYS A 429 35.06 -29.74 27.01
CA LYS A 429 34.55 -30.97 26.42
C LYS A 429 34.07 -30.66 25.00
N GLU A 430 34.57 -31.41 24.01
CA GLU A 430 34.06 -31.28 22.64
C GLU A 430 32.69 -31.95 22.53
N THR A 431 31.71 -31.23 21.96
CA THR A 431 30.38 -31.73 21.60
C THR A 431 30.28 -31.85 20.08
N GLY A 432 29.22 -32.47 19.55
CA GLY A 432 29.05 -32.64 18.10
C GLY A 432 29.07 -31.32 17.31
N ASP A 433 28.63 -30.22 17.93
CA ASP A 433 28.44 -28.90 17.33
C ASP A 433 29.33 -27.78 17.95
N GLY A 434 30.20 -28.11 18.92
CA GLY A 434 30.98 -27.08 19.61
C GLY A 434 31.82 -27.58 20.80
N TRP A 435 31.93 -26.73 21.80
CA TRP A 435 32.62 -26.97 23.07
C TRP A 435 31.72 -26.62 24.24
N GLU A 436 31.83 -27.38 25.31
CA GLU A 436 31.09 -27.15 26.55
C GLU A 436 32.03 -27.25 27.75
N THR A 437 31.79 -26.42 28.76
CA THR A 437 32.49 -26.50 30.04
C THR A 437 31.58 -26.04 31.17
N VAL A 438 31.96 -26.35 32.40
CA VAL A 438 31.25 -25.91 33.61
C VAL A 438 32.11 -24.87 34.30
N LEU A 439 31.55 -23.69 34.54
CA LEU A 439 32.25 -22.62 35.23
C LEU A 439 32.32 -22.93 36.74
N SER A 440 33.46 -22.59 37.34
CA SER A 440 33.56 -22.55 38.81
C SER A 440 32.70 -21.41 39.36
N PRO A 441 32.23 -21.49 40.62
CA PRO A 441 31.43 -20.43 41.22
C PRO A 441 32.19 -19.10 41.23
N LEU A 442 31.50 -18.04 40.80
CA LEU A 442 32.05 -16.69 40.73
C LEU A 442 31.52 -15.85 41.91
N PRO A 443 32.35 -14.98 42.49
CA PRO A 443 31.89 -13.93 43.40
C PRO A 443 30.87 -12.98 42.74
N THR A 444 30.07 -12.31 43.55
CA THR A 444 29.16 -11.24 43.11
C THR A 444 29.93 -10.12 42.41
N GLY A 445 29.44 -9.67 41.25
CA GLY A 445 30.09 -8.61 40.47
C GLY A 445 29.81 -8.68 38.98
N THR A 446 30.41 -7.77 38.22
CA THR A 446 30.29 -7.70 36.76
C THR A 446 31.57 -8.21 36.11
N TYR A 447 31.43 -9.14 35.17
CA TYR A 447 32.55 -9.82 34.51
C TYR A 447 32.53 -9.58 33.01
N GLU A 448 33.66 -9.20 32.42
CA GLU A 448 33.85 -9.21 30.97
C GLU A 448 34.24 -10.63 30.53
N LEU A 449 33.38 -11.30 29.78
CA LEU A 449 33.67 -12.58 29.14
C LEU A 449 34.32 -12.33 27.78
N THR A 450 35.48 -12.92 27.52
CA THR A 450 36.10 -13.01 26.20
C THR A 450 36.26 -14.47 25.81
N VAL A 451 35.75 -14.87 24.64
CA VAL A 451 35.93 -16.21 24.07
C VAL A 451 36.65 -16.09 22.72
N GLN A 452 37.66 -16.92 22.47
CA GLN A 452 38.47 -16.89 21.26
C GLN A 452 38.64 -18.28 20.66
N ALA A 453 38.17 -18.46 19.43
CA ALA A 453 38.56 -19.60 18.60
C ALA A 453 39.79 -19.20 17.79
N VAL A 454 40.86 -19.97 17.91
CA VAL A 454 42.11 -19.78 17.17
C VAL A 454 42.34 -20.93 16.21
N ARG A 455 43.10 -20.66 15.13
CA ARG A 455 43.36 -21.59 14.03
C ARG A 455 42.09 -22.02 13.31
N VAL A 456 41.10 -21.12 13.23
CA VAL A 456 39.87 -21.35 12.46
C VAL A 456 40.21 -21.32 10.97
N PRO A 457 39.85 -22.35 10.17
CA PRO A 457 40.03 -22.31 8.72
C PRO A 457 39.45 -21.03 8.12
N VAL A 458 40.13 -20.45 7.13
CA VAL A 458 39.74 -19.19 6.44
C VAL A 458 39.89 -17.89 7.26
N ALA A 459 39.73 -17.91 8.60
CA ALA A 459 39.73 -16.68 9.42
C ALA A 459 40.94 -16.53 10.37
N GLY A 460 41.65 -17.62 10.69
CA GLY A 460 42.78 -17.64 11.61
C GLY A 460 42.40 -17.44 13.10
N ARG A 461 41.58 -16.45 13.43
CA ARG A 461 41.05 -16.21 14.78
C ARG A 461 39.69 -15.54 14.74
N VAL A 462 38.77 -16.04 15.57
CA VAL A 462 37.43 -15.47 15.81
C VAL A 462 37.32 -15.14 17.30
N THR A 463 36.78 -13.98 17.66
CA THR A 463 36.65 -13.52 19.05
C THR A 463 35.23 -13.06 19.35
N PHE A 464 34.70 -13.49 20.48
CA PHE A 464 33.44 -13.04 21.08
C PHE A 464 33.73 -12.33 22.41
N ARG A 465 32.94 -11.29 22.72
CA ARG A 465 32.99 -10.59 24.01
C ARG A 465 31.59 -10.30 24.50
N SER A 466 31.37 -10.45 25.81
CA SER A 466 30.12 -10.07 26.50
C SER A 466 30.41 -9.62 27.93
N VAL A 467 29.38 -9.15 28.61
CA VAL A 467 29.39 -8.81 30.04
C VAL A 467 28.39 -9.71 30.76
N VAL A 468 28.79 -10.30 31.88
CA VAL A 468 27.97 -11.19 32.71
C VAL A 468 27.88 -10.62 34.11
N GLY A 469 26.68 -10.51 34.66
CA GLY A 469 26.44 -10.14 36.05
C GLY A 469 26.33 -11.37 36.94
N VAL A 470 26.98 -11.36 38.09
CA VAL A 470 26.82 -12.39 39.12
C VAL A 470 26.17 -11.74 40.33
N VAL A 471 25.02 -12.28 40.76
CA VAL A 471 24.20 -11.73 41.85
C VAL A 471 24.02 -12.76 42.97
N GLU A 472 23.72 -12.28 44.18
CA GLU A 472 23.31 -13.14 45.28
C GLU A 472 21.89 -13.68 45.04
N PRO A 473 21.57 -14.92 45.43
CA PRO A 473 20.19 -15.39 45.40
C PRO A 473 19.32 -14.54 46.33
N GLU A 474 18.09 -14.24 45.93
CA GLU A 474 17.09 -13.66 46.83
C GLU A 474 16.77 -14.70 47.94
N GLU A 475 16.80 -14.26 49.22
CA GLU A 475 16.48 -15.09 50.39
C GLU A 475 15.03 -15.60 50.41
#